data_AF-A0A0B2SHK8-F1
#
_entry.id   AF-A0A0B2SHK8-F1
#
_cell.length_a   1.000
_cell.length_b   1.000
_cell.length_c   1.000
_cell.angle_alpha   90.00
_cell.angle_beta   90.00
_cell.angle_gamma   90.00
#
_symmetry.space_group_name_H-M   'P 1'
#
loop_
_entity.id
_entity.type
_entity.pdbx_description
1 polymer ?
#
loop_
_entity_poly.entity_id
_entity_poly.type
_entity_poly.pdbx_seq_one_letter_code
_entity_poly.pdbx_strand_id
1 'polypeptide(L)' 'DYKPISLIGSIYKIVAKVLSSKLKKALPYIIDERRYFFMEGRQLLHSVVVANKVVEEVKRCNKGCLVFKVDYKR' A
#
# COMPACT_ATOMS: atom_id res chain seq x y z
N ASP A 1 21.90 -8.17 -4.78
CA ASP A 1 21.11 -8.42 -6.01
C ASP A 1 20.70 -7.13 -6.70
N TYR A 2 21.03 -6.99 -7.99
CA TYR A 2 20.58 -5.86 -8.81
C TYR A 2 19.06 -5.95 -9.06
N LYS A 3 18.35 -4.83 -8.92
CA LYS A 3 16.93 -4.71 -9.30
C LYS A 3 16.85 -3.89 -10.59
N PRO A 4 16.89 -4.53 -11.78
CA PRO A 4 16.82 -3.79 -13.04
C PRO A 4 15.47 -3.06 -13.13
N ILE A 5 15.55 -1.76 -13.40
CA ILE A 5 14.37 -0.94 -13.71
C ILE A 5 14.12 -1.14 -15.20
N SER A 6 12.93 -1.62 -15.55
CA SER A 6 12.57 -1.85 -16.95
C SER A 6 12.28 -0.51 -17.63
N LEU A 7 13.21 -0.05 -18.47
CA LEU A 7 13.08 1.15 -19.27
C LEU A 7 12.31 0.83 -20.58
N ILE A 8 11.10 0.29 -20.46
CA ILE A 8 10.28 -0.05 -21.64
C ILE A 8 9.84 1.26 -22.32
N GLY A 9 9.80 1.25 -23.66
CA GLY A 9 9.45 2.40 -24.49
C GLY A 9 8.10 3.06 -24.17
N SER A 10 7.95 4.31 -24.60
CA SER A 10 6.80 5.19 -24.31
C SER A 10 5.43 4.55 -24.55
N ILE A 11 5.27 3.72 -25.58
CA ILE A 11 4.02 3.05 -25.93
C ILE A 11 3.55 2.12 -24.81
N TYR A 12 4.42 1.29 -24.26
CA TYR A 12 4.06 0.38 -23.17
C TYR A 12 3.64 1.15 -21.92
N LYS A 13 4.32 2.27 -21.62
CA LYS A 13 3.96 3.15 -20.50
C LYS A 13 2.56 3.75 -20.69
N ILE A 14 2.18 4.10 -21.91
CA ILE A 14 0.84 4.60 -22.24
C ILE A 14 -0.20 3.49 -22.01
N VAL A 15 0.01 2.30 -22.57
CA VAL A 15 -0.90 1.15 -22.40
C VAL A 15 -1.06 0.80 -20.92
N ALA A 16 0.04 0.73 -20.16
CA ALA A 16 0.02 0.47 -18.73
C ALA A 16 -0.75 1.56 -17.95
N LYS A 17 -0.61 2.83 -18.34
CA LYS A 17 -1.35 3.95 -17.71
C LYS A 17 -2.85 3.89 -18.00
N VAL A 18 -3.24 3.53 -19.22
CA VAL A 18 -4.66 3.35 -19.58
C VAL A 18 -5.25 2.18 -18.78
N LEU A 19 -4.54 1.07 -18.70
CA LEU A 19 -4.99 -0.11 -17.95
C LEU A 19 -5.11 0.19 -16.45
N SER A 20 -4.11 0.83 -15.84
CA SER A 20 -4.16 1.18 -14.41
C SER A 20 -5.28 2.15 -14.09
N SER A 21 -5.57 3.12 -14.98
CA SER A 21 -6.69 4.04 -14.84
C SER A 21 -8.05 3.32 -14.87
N LYS A 22 -8.21 2.31 -15.72
CA LYS A 22 -9.44 1.49 -15.75
C LYS A 22 -9.57 0.63 -14.49
N LEU A 23 -8.50 -0.05 -14.09
CA LEU A 23 -8.50 -0.89 -12.88
C LEU A 23 -8.76 -0.09 -11.61
N LYS A 24 -8.28 1.15 -11.53
CA LYS A 24 -8.54 2.07 -10.43
C LYS A 24 -10.02 2.23 -10.10
N LYS A 25 -10.91 2.14 -11.09
CA LYS A 25 -12.37 2.22 -10.87
C LYS A 25 -12.95 0.95 -10.25
N ALA A 26 -12.34 -0.20 -10.50
CA ALA A 26 -12.79 -1.50 -9.98
C ALA A 26 -12.16 -1.86 -8.63
N LEU A 27 -10.93 -1.40 -8.36
CA LEU A 27 -10.18 -1.71 -7.13
C LEU A 27 -10.94 -1.42 -5.81
N PRO A 28 -11.71 -0.31 -5.67
CA PRO A 28 -12.47 -0.04 -4.44
C PRO A 28 -13.52 -1.09 -4.10
N TYR A 29 -14.02 -1.83 -5.09
CA TYR A 29 -15.04 -2.87 -4.88
C TYR A 29 -14.42 -4.24 -4.55
N ILE A 30 -13.12 -4.42 -4.86
CA ILE A 30 -12.42 -5.72 -4.72
C ILE A 30 -11.52 -5.72 -3.47
N ILE A 31 -11.03 -4.55 -3.06
CA ILE A 31 -10.03 -4.41 -2.00
C ILE A 31 -10.68 -3.90 -0.71
N ASP A 32 -10.43 -4.62 0.38
CA ASP A 32 -10.81 -4.24 1.75
C ASP A 32 -10.23 -2.87 2.15
N GLU A 33 -11.00 -2.07 2.89
CA GLU A 33 -10.64 -0.70 3.29
C GLU A 33 -9.33 -0.60 4.07
N ARG A 34 -8.85 -1.71 4.67
CA ARG A 34 -7.59 -1.79 5.41
C ARG A 34 -6.35 -1.79 4.51
N ARG A 35 -6.50 -1.84 3.18
CA ARG A 35 -5.35 -1.83 2.25
C ARG A 35 -4.98 -0.38 1.91
N TYR A 36 -3.93 0.12 2.57
CA TYR A 36 -3.53 1.53 2.48
C TYR A 36 -2.64 1.89 1.27
N PHE A 37 -2.27 0.93 0.43
CA PHE A 37 -1.30 1.15 -0.65
C PHE A 37 -1.98 1.21 -2.04
N PHE A 38 -1.55 2.19 -2.85
CA PHE A 38 -1.93 2.41 -4.26
C PHE A 38 -3.37 2.90 -4.55
N MET A 39 -4.13 3.32 -3.53
CA MET A 39 -5.42 3.98 -3.76
C MET A 39 -5.25 5.50 -3.77
N GLU A 40 -5.93 6.19 -4.68
CA GLU A 40 -5.95 7.65 -4.71
C GLU A 40 -6.54 8.19 -3.40
N GLY A 41 -5.86 9.18 -2.81
CA GLY A 41 -6.21 9.73 -1.50
C GLY A 41 -5.68 8.96 -0.28
N ARG A 42 -5.26 7.70 -0.42
CA ARG A 42 -4.61 6.93 0.65
C ARG A 42 -3.11 6.82 0.40
N GLN A 43 -2.35 7.67 1.08
CA GLN A 43 -0.89 7.67 1.02
C GLN A 43 -0.28 6.80 2.11
N LEU A 44 0.99 6.40 1.93
CA LEU A 44 1.81 5.71 2.92
C LEU A 44 1.72 6.37 4.32
N LEU A 45 1.67 7.70 4.35
CA LEU A 45 1.53 8.47 5.60
C LEU A 45 0.28 8.08 6.41
N HIS A 46 -0.84 7.77 5.75
CA HIS A 46 -2.05 7.35 6.44
C HIS A 46 -1.85 6.04 7.20
N SER A 47 -1.13 5.08 6.61
CA SER A 47 -0.80 3.82 7.30
C SER A 47 0.13 4.03 8.50
N VAL A 48 1.09 4.95 8.42
CA VAL A 48 1.99 5.29 9.53
C VAL A 48 1.22 5.94 10.68
N VAL A 49 0.30 6.87 10.37
CA VAL A 49 -0.54 7.53 11.38
C VAL A 49 -1.45 6.52 12.09
N VAL A 50 -2.08 5.60 11.35
CA VAL A 50 -2.91 4.54 11.93
C VAL A 50 -2.07 3.63 12.84
N ALA A 51 -0.89 3.19 12.40
CA ALA A 51 0.00 2.36 13.21
C ALA A 51 0.44 3.07 14.50
N ASN A 52 0.77 4.36 14.41
CA ASN A 52 1.21 5.13 15.57
C ASN A 52 0.10 5.28 16.61
N LYS A 53 -1.14 5.51 16.17
CA LYS A 53 -2.32 5.55 17.08
C LYS A 53 -2.53 4.23 17.80
N VAL A 54 -2.39 3.10 17.10
CA VAL A 54 -2.54 1.76 17.70
C VAL A 54 -1.45 1.53 18.77
N VAL A 55 -0.20 1.92 18.50
CA VAL A 55 0.89 1.82 19.47
C VAL A 55 0.65 2.70 20.70
N GLU A 56 0.16 3.93 20.49
CA GLU A 56 -0.17 4.85 21.57
C GLU A 56 -1.31 4.31 22.45
N GLU A 57 -2.35 3.73 21.85
CA GLU A 57 -3.47 3.13 22.59
C GLU A 57 -3.02 1.93 23.44
N VAL A 58 -2.17 1.06 22.89
CA VAL A 58 -1.57 -0.06 23.62
C VAL A 58 -0.78 0.44 24.84
N LYS A 59 0.05 1.47 24.65
CA LYS A 59 0.82 2.09 25.74
C LYS A 59 -0.11 2.63 26.83
N ARG A 60 -1.21 3.30 26.45
CA ARG A 60 -2.20 3.82 27.38
C ARG A 60 -2.93 2.72 28.15
N CYS A 61 -3.24 1.60 27.51
CA CYS A 61 -3.91 0.47 28.14
C CYS A 61 -2.97 -0.45 28.93
N ASN A 62 -1.66 -0.18 28.94
CA ASN A 62 -0.62 -1.00 29.56
C ASN A 62 -0.72 -2.50 29.18
N LYS A 63 -1.13 -2.77 27.93
CA LYS A 63 -1.26 -4.13 27.39
C LYS A 63 0.00 -4.48 26.59
N GLY A 64 0.40 -5.75 26.62
CA GLY A 64 1.43 -6.25 25.71
C GLY A 64 0.95 -6.13 24.25
N CYS A 65 1.84 -5.72 23.35
CA CYS A 65 1.58 -5.68 21.91
C CYS A 65 2.65 -6.47 21.15
N LEU A 66 2.18 -7.23 20.17
CA LEU A 66 3.01 -7.99 19.26
C LEU A 66 2.80 -7.47 17.84
N VAL A 67 3.89 -7.06 17.19
CA VAL A 67 3.86 -6.57 15.81
C VAL A 67 4.45 -7.63 14.90
N PHE A 68 3.61 -8.20 14.04
CA PHE A 68 4.06 -9.11 13.00
C PHE A 68 4.39 -8.33 11.73
N LYS A 69 5.69 -8.20 11.45
CA LYS A 69 6.16 -7.70 10.16
C LYS A 69 6.23 -8.87 9.18
N VAL A 70 5.35 -8.85 8.18
CA VAL A 70 5.33 -9.84 7.11
C VAL A 70 5.84 -9.18 5.84
N ASP A 71 6.88 -9.78 5.26
CA ASP A 71 7.47 -9.34 3.99
C ASP A 71 7.31 -10.45 2.95
N TYR A 72 6.95 -10.07 1.73
CA TYR A 72 6.91 -11.02 0.62
C TYR A 72 8.30 -11.14 0.01
N LYS A 73 8.81 -12.37 -0.10
CA LYS A 73 9.98 -12.65 -0.93
C LYS A 73 9.56 -12.55 -2.39
N ARG A 74 10.39 -11.92 -3.20
CA ARG A 74 10.19 -11.83 -4.65
C ARG A 74 10.56 -13.15 -5.32
#